data_AF-A0A7J5VRH3-F1
#
_entry.id   AF-A0A7J5VRH3-F1
#
_cell.length_a   1.000
_cell.length_b   1.000
_cell.length_c   1.000
_cell.angle_alpha   90.00
_cell.angle_beta   90.00
_cell.angle_gamma   90.00
#
_symmetry.space_group_name_H-M   'P 1'
#
loop_
_entity.id
_entity.type
_entity.pdbx_description
1 polymer ?
#
loop_
_entity_poly.entity_id
_entity_poly.type
_entity_poly.pdbx_seq_one_letter_code
_entity_poly.pdbx_strand_id
1 'polypeptide(L)'
;MTNIQTLEDIATLSETLGLECKLAAGRDGKGQLPADFWPTYSAFANSRGGIILLGVQEKQGRLSLLGVDQPERIITDLFNTLNNRQKVSINLLSDQDVSILTIESMLLGEEP
;
A
#
# COMPACT_ATOMS: atom_id res chain seq x y z
N MET A 1 1.46 -2.36 19.04
CA MET A 1 1.97 -1.67 17.84
C MET A 1 2.79 -2.67 17.08
N THR A 2 2.41 -2.99 15.85
CA THR A 2 3.17 -3.90 14.99
C THR A 2 4.31 -3.10 14.38
N ASN A 3 5.55 -3.43 14.72
CA ASN A 3 6.74 -2.71 14.28
C ASN A 3 7.18 -3.24 12.91
N ILE A 4 6.52 -2.78 11.87
CA ILE A 4 6.85 -3.15 10.48
C ILE A 4 8.16 -2.45 10.10
N GLN A 5 9.26 -3.20 10.05
CA GLN A 5 10.59 -2.68 9.69
C GLN A 5 11.15 -3.28 8.40
N THR A 6 10.71 -4.48 8.03
CA THR A 6 11.25 -5.22 6.88
C THR A 6 10.15 -5.74 5.97
N LEU A 7 10.53 -6.10 4.74
CA LEU A 7 9.63 -6.76 3.79
C LEU A 7 9.10 -8.09 4.31
N GLU A 8 9.89 -8.83 5.10
CA GLU A 8 9.46 -10.12 5.67
C GLU A 8 8.34 -9.96 6.70
N ASP A 9 8.37 -8.88 7.49
CA ASP A 9 7.28 -8.57 8.43
C ASP A 9 5.98 -8.30 7.65
N ILE A 10 6.07 -7.52 6.57
CA ILE A 10 4.96 -7.29 5.65
C ILE A 10 4.44 -8.59 5.04
N ALA A 11 5.34 -9.48 4.57
CA ALA A 11 4.95 -10.76 3.96
C ALA A 11 4.18 -11.64 4.97
N THR A 12 4.70 -11.73 6.19
CA THR A 12 4.08 -12.49 7.27
C THR A 12 2.69 -11.94 7.61
N LEU A 13 2.53 -10.62 7.59
CA LEU A 13 1.25 -9.94 7.78
C LEU A 13 0.32 -10.12 6.58
N SER A 14 0.84 -10.13 5.34
CA SER A 14 0.10 -10.49 4.11
C SER A 14 -0.59 -11.84 4.26
N GLU A 15 0.16 -12.84 4.71
CA GLU A 15 -0.33 -14.20 4.90
C GLU A 15 -1.34 -14.33 6.06
N THR A 16 -1.21 -13.50 7.10
CA THR A 16 -1.98 -13.67 8.35
C THR A 16 -3.17 -12.71 8.49
N LEU A 17 -3.05 -11.47 8.01
CA LEU A 17 -3.92 -10.34 8.36
C LEU A 17 -4.70 -9.74 7.18
N GLY A 18 -4.72 -10.40 6.01
CA GLY A 18 -5.46 -9.89 4.85
C GLY A 18 -4.89 -8.57 4.36
N LEU A 19 -3.59 -8.57 4.08
CA LEU A 19 -2.87 -7.42 3.56
C LEU A 19 -2.70 -7.57 2.04
N GLU A 20 -2.97 -6.49 1.30
CA GLU A 20 -2.94 -6.46 -0.16
C GLU A 20 -1.76 -5.60 -0.62
N CYS A 21 -0.88 -6.18 -1.43
CA CYS A 21 0.26 -5.48 -2.02
C CYS A 21 -0.08 -5.01 -3.43
N LYS A 22 -0.10 -3.69 -3.64
CA LYS A 22 -0.29 -3.11 -4.97
C LYS A 22 0.87 -2.23 -5.38
N LEU A 23 1.24 -2.38 -6.65
CA LEU A 23 2.10 -1.45 -7.34
C LEU A 23 1.45 -0.07 -7.39
N ALA A 24 2.06 0.88 -6.70
CA ALA A 24 1.62 2.27 -6.71
C ALA A 24 2.68 3.19 -7.31
N ALA A 25 3.72 2.64 -7.94
CA ALA A 25 4.69 3.41 -8.71
C ALA A 25 4.02 4.12 -9.90
N GLY A 26 2.88 3.61 -10.38
CA GLY A 26 2.24 4.08 -11.60
C GLY A 26 3.06 3.72 -12.84
N ARG A 27 2.52 3.98 -14.04
CA ARG A 27 3.25 3.73 -15.30
C ARG A 27 4.58 4.48 -15.40
N ASP A 28 4.69 5.61 -14.70
CA ASP A 28 5.83 6.53 -14.76
C ASP A 28 6.82 6.37 -13.61
N GLY A 29 6.57 5.46 -12.65
CA GLY A 29 7.37 5.33 -11.43
C GLY A 29 7.17 6.46 -10.41
N LYS A 30 6.36 7.48 -10.75
CA LYS A 30 6.20 8.72 -9.97
C LYS A 30 5.20 8.65 -8.83
N GLY A 31 4.50 7.53 -8.65
CA GLY A 31 3.44 7.42 -7.66
C GLY A 31 2.06 7.68 -8.25
N GLN A 32 1.25 6.63 -8.36
CA GLN A 32 -0.13 6.69 -8.82
C GLN A 32 -0.98 5.66 -8.10
N LEU A 33 -2.17 6.06 -7.65
CA LEU A 33 -3.16 5.14 -7.09
C LEU A 33 -3.67 4.22 -8.22
N PRO A 34 -3.51 2.89 -8.11
CA PRO A 34 -4.01 1.97 -9.12
C PRO A 34 -5.53 2.00 -9.14
N ALA A 35 -6.16 1.91 -10.32
CA ALA A 35 -7.62 1.87 -10.44
C ALA A 35 -8.24 0.67 -9.68
N ASP A 36 -7.46 -0.42 -9.57
CA ASP A 36 -7.79 -1.63 -8.83
C ASP A 36 -7.75 -1.45 -7.29
N PHE A 37 -7.34 -0.28 -6.79
CA PHE A 37 -7.42 0.06 -5.37
C PHE A 37 -8.87 0.08 -4.87
N TRP A 38 -9.78 0.69 -5.62
CA TRP A 38 -11.19 0.85 -5.24
C TRP A 38 -11.94 -0.46 -5.00
N PRO A 39 -11.86 -1.47 -5.90
CA PRO A 39 -12.49 -2.76 -5.64
C PRO A 39 -11.91 -3.45 -4.40
N THR A 40 -10.59 -3.42 -4.17
CA THR A 40 -9.98 -3.96 -2.94
C THR A 40 -10.46 -3.19 -1.70
N TYR A 41 -10.43 -1.86 -1.73
CA TYR A 41 -10.91 -1.03 -0.62
C TYR A 41 -12.37 -1.33 -0.28
N SER A 42 -13.23 -1.45 -1.29
CA SER A 42 -14.63 -1.81 -1.09
C SER A 42 -14.78 -3.22 -0.50
N ALA A 43 -13.97 -4.19 -0.95
CA ALA A 43 -13.97 -5.53 -0.39
C ALA A 43 -13.54 -5.54 1.09
N PHE A 44 -12.51 -4.76 1.45
CA PHE A 44 -12.04 -4.62 2.83
C PHE A 44 -13.06 -3.92 3.72
N ALA A 45 -13.70 -2.86 3.23
CA ALA A 45 -14.77 -2.13 3.91
C ALA A 45 -15.97 -3.03 4.26
N ASN A 46 -16.29 -4.00 3.40
CA ASN A 46 -17.37 -4.96 3.63
C ASN A 46 -16.93 -6.19 4.44
N SER A 47 -15.63 -6.40 4.61
CA SER A 47 -15.05 -7.56 5.29
C SER A 47 -14.50 -7.18 6.67
N ARG A 48 -13.56 -7.96 7.22
CA ARG A 48 -12.88 -7.67 8.50
C ARG A 48 -11.88 -6.50 8.44
N GLY A 49 -11.91 -5.69 7.38
CA GLY A 49 -10.84 -4.74 7.05
C GLY A 49 -9.61 -5.44 6.51
N GLY A 50 -8.54 -4.66 6.33
CA GLY A 50 -7.25 -5.13 5.84
C GLY A 50 -6.29 -3.96 5.63
N ILE A 51 -5.04 -4.27 5.31
CA ILE A 51 -3.99 -3.26 5.07
C ILE A 51 -3.66 -3.27 3.58
N ILE A 52 -3.67 -2.11 2.93
CA ILE A 52 -3.26 -2.01 1.52
C ILE A 52 -1.91 -1.31 1.48
N LEU A 53 -0.90 -2.01 0.97
CA LEU A 53 0.43 -1.44 0.77
C LEU A 53 0.63 -1.01 -0.67
N LEU A 54 1.03 0.24 -0.81
CA LEU A 54 1.22 0.93 -2.09
C LEU A 54 2.72 1.14 -2.31
N GLY A 55 3.24 0.68 -3.44
CA GLY A 55 4.67 0.81 -3.78
C GLY A 55 5.51 -0.44 -3.50
N VAL A 56 4.86 -1.51 -3.07
CA VAL A 56 5.42 -2.86 -2.99
C VAL A 56 4.79 -3.74 -4.06
N GLN A 57 5.55 -4.72 -4.53
CA GLN A 57 5.06 -5.77 -5.40
C GLN A 57 5.35 -7.10 -4.76
N GLU A 58 4.36 -7.97 -4.65
CA GLU A 58 4.61 -9.37 -4.39
C GLU A 58 4.84 -10.10 -5.71
N LYS A 59 5.94 -10.84 -5.81
CA LYS A 59 6.24 -11.68 -6.95
C LYS A 59 6.76 -13.03 -6.45
N GLN A 60 6.02 -14.09 -6.75
CA GLN A 60 6.37 -15.47 -6.38
C GLN A 60 6.63 -15.65 -4.87
N GLY A 61 5.82 -15.01 -4.01
CA GLY A 61 6.00 -15.06 -2.55
C GLY A 61 7.16 -14.22 -2.02
N ARG A 62 7.80 -13.40 -2.87
CA ARG A 62 8.82 -12.44 -2.46
C ARG A 62 8.31 -11.02 -2.69
N LEU A 63 8.27 -10.23 -1.62
CA LEU A 63 7.96 -8.81 -1.72
C LEU A 63 9.18 -8.06 -2.27
N SER A 64 8.92 -7.13 -3.18
CA SER A 64 9.90 -6.21 -3.76
C SER A 64 9.41 -4.78 -3.59
N LEU A 65 10.23 -3.97 -2.96
CA LEU A 65 10.03 -2.52 -2.89
C LEU A 65 10.43 -1.94 -4.24
N LEU A 66 9.45 -1.42 -4.96
CA LEU A 66 9.71 -0.63 -6.17
C LEU A 66 9.90 0.85 -5.83
N GLY A 67 9.46 1.26 -4.64
CA GLY A 67 9.52 2.65 -4.21
C GLY A 67 8.43 3.50 -4.87
N VAL A 68 8.22 4.67 -4.29
CA VAL A 68 7.30 5.68 -4.79
C VAL A 68 8.01 7.02 -4.71
N ASP A 69 8.16 7.69 -5.86
CA ASP A 69 8.80 9.00 -5.92
C ASP A 69 7.97 10.08 -5.20
N GLN A 70 6.65 10.12 -5.46
CA GLN A 70 5.72 11.08 -4.85
C GLN A 70 4.57 10.38 -4.12
N PRO A 71 4.80 9.87 -2.89
CA PRO A 71 3.74 9.24 -2.10
C PRO A 71 2.62 10.24 -1.76
N GLU A 72 2.96 11.52 -1.59
CA GLU A 72 2.04 12.61 -1.31
C GLU A 72 0.95 12.76 -2.38
N ARG A 73 1.31 12.50 -3.64
CA ARG A 73 0.38 12.56 -4.78
C ARG A 73 -0.65 11.44 -4.71
N ILE A 74 -0.22 10.24 -4.32
CA ILE A 74 -1.11 9.09 -4.12
C ILE A 74 -2.07 9.39 -2.99
N ILE A 75 -1.56 9.90 -1.86
CA ILE A 75 -2.35 10.29 -0.70
C ILE A 75 -3.39 11.33 -1.10
N THR A 76 -2.98 12.36 -1.83
CA THR A 76 -3.87 13.41 -2.34
C THR A 76 -4.97 12.83 -3.23
N ASP A 77 -4.63 11.97 -4.19
CA ASP A 77 -5.59 11.34 -5.12
C ASP A 77 -6.59 10.43 -4.39
N LEU A 78 -6.09 9.68 -3.40
CA LEU A 78 -6.86 8.84 -2.50
C LEU A 78 -7.87 9.68 -1.71
N PHE A 79 -7.42 10.71 -0.99
CA PHE A 79 -8.30 11.59 -0.21
C PHE A 79 -9.29 12.36 -1.07
N ASN A 80 -8.89 12.79 -2.27
CA ASN A 80 -9.79 13.45 -3.22
C ASN A 80 -10.95 12.53 -3.61
N THR A 81 -10.65 11.27 -3.87
CA THR A 81 -11.68 10.30 -4.25
C THR A 81 -12.50 9.82 -3.04
N LEU A 82 -11.90 9.66 -1.86
CA LEU A 82 -12.60 9.35 -0.60
C LEU A 82 -13.59 10.46 -0.20
N ASN A 83 -13.22 11.73 -0.41
CA ASN A 83 -14.12 12.86 -0.21
C ASN A 83 -15.24 12.92 -1.26
N ASN A 84 -15.06 12.27 -2.40
CA ASN A 84 -16.05 12.25 -3.46
C ASN A 84 -17.11 11.17 -3.20
N ARG A 85 -18.22 11.58 -2.55
CA ARG A 85 -19.36 10.70 -2.25
C ARG A 85 -20.02 10.05 -3.47
N GLN A 86 -19.77 10.56 -4.68
CA GLN A 86 -20.26 9.93 -5.91
C GLN A 86 -19.47 8.67 -6.27
N LYS A 87 -18.21 8.56 -5.82
CA LYS A 87 -17.36 7.39 -6.04
C LYS A 87 -17.26 6.50 -4.82
N VAL A 88 -17.27 7.07 -3.63
CA VAL A 88 -17.13 6.34 -2.37
C VAL A 88 -18.35 6.59 -1.49
N SER A 89 -19.14 5.55 -1.20
CA SER A 89 -20.37 5.71 -0.42
C SER A 89 -20.11 6.06 1.05
N ILE A 90 -18.97 5.66 1.60
CA ILE A 90 -18.60 5.92 2.99
C ILE A 90 -17.08 6.12 3.09
N ASN A 91 -16.66 7.23 3.69
CA ASN A 91 -15.26 7.45 3.99
C ASN A 91 -14.90 6.70 5.27
N LEU A 92 -14.08 5.67 5.17
CA LEU A 92 -13.58 4.88 6.30
C LEU A 92 -12.12 5.18 6.64
N LEU A 93 -11.40 5.85 5.73
CA LEU A 93 -10.00 6.17 5.89
C LEU A 93 -9.85 7.63 6.33
N SER A 94 -9.11 7.83 7.41
CA SER A 94 -8.66 9.15 7.87
C SER A 94 -7.16 9.31 7.66
N ASP A 95 -6.64 10.51 7.89
CA ASP A 95 -5.20 10.80 7.86
C ASP A 95 -4.40 9.85 8.77
N GLN A 96 -4.97 9.45 9.90
CA GLN A 96 -4.36 8.53 10.85
C GLN A 96 -4.22 7.10 10.32
N ASP A 97 -5.06 6.69 9.36
CA ASP A 97 -5.00 5.35 8.75
C ASP A 97 -3.97 5.28 7.61
N VAL A 98 -3.51 6.44 7.12
CA VAL A 98 -2.57 6.55 6.01
C VAL A 98 -1.20 6.93 6.57
N SER A 99 -0.23 6.02 6.43
CA SER A 99 1.15 6.27 6.88
C SER A 99 2.14 5.91 5.79
N ILE A 100 3.18 6.74 5.66
CA ILE A 100 4.30 6.49 4.77
C ILE A 100 5.32 5.64 5.52
N LEU A 101 5.50 4.41 5.08
CA LEU A 101 6.50 3.49 5.61
C LEU A 101 7.72 3.48 4.69
N THR A 102 8.85 3.94 5.20
CA THR A 102 10.14 3.82 4.52
C THR A 102 10.76 2.50 4.96
N ILE A 103 10.68 1.49 4.11
CA ILE A 103 11.36 0.22 4.35
C ILE A 103 12.74 0.30 3.70
N GLU A 104 13.77 0.15 4.51
CA GLU A 104 15.12 -0.01 3.99
C GLU A 104 15.22 -1.40 3.36
N SER A 105 15.33 -1.44 2.03
CA SER A 105 15.83 -2.63 1.36
C SER A 105 17.28 -2.77 1.77
N MET A 106 17.56 -3.48 2.86
CA MET A 106 18.89 -3.97 3.17
C MET A 106 19.27 -4.92 2.03
N LEU A 107 19.83 -4.36 0.96
CA LEU A 107 20.77 -5.11 0.14
C LEU A 107 21.90 -5.41 1.11
N LEU A 108 21.84 -6.60 1.73
CA LEU A 108 23.05 -7.24 2.25
C LEU A 108 24.04 -7.15 1.10
N GLY A 109 25.03 -6.27 1.26
CA GLY A 109 26.15 -6.23 0.35
C GLY A 109 26.69 -7.64 0.30
N GLU A 110 26.63 -8.24 -0.89
CA GLU A 110 27.58 -9.28 -1.24
C GLU A 110 28.93 -8.59 -1.14
N GLU A 111 29.61 -8.78 0.00
CA GLU A 111 30.99 -8.36 0.17
C GLU A 111 31.84 -9.12 -0.88
N PRO A 112 32.80 -8.44 -1.53
CA PRO A 112 33.51 -8.96 -2.71
C PRO A 112 34.45 -10.14 -2.45
#